data_AF-A0A453IM58-F1
#
_entry.id   AF-A0A453IM58-F1
#
_cell.length_a   1.000
_cell.length_b   1.000
_cell.length_c   1.000
_cell.angle_alpha   90.00
_cell.angle_beta   90.00
_cell.angle_gamma   90.00
#
_symmetry.space_group_name_H-M   'P 1'
#
loop_
_entity.id
_entity.type
_entity.pdbx_description
1 polymer ?
#
loop_
_entity_poly.entity_id
_entity_poly.type
_entity_poly.pdbx_seq_one_letter_code
_entity_poly.pdbx_strand_id
1 'polypeptide(L)' 'EGDDMFQLKLKEATWIPHLFRVSVVQNEYMGEKRQRITVRSESPVDYAAEARYQLEEIAKLTSS' A
#
# COMPACT_ATOMS: atom_id res chain seq x y z
N GLU A 1 -29.96 5.08 -9.72
CA GLU A 1 -29.26 4.12 -10.59
C GLU A 1 -27.73 4.33 -10.67
N GLY A 2 -27.20 5.57 -10.65
CA GLY A 2 -25.74 5.81 -10.69
C GLY A 2 -24.99 5.50 -9.40
N ASP A 3 -25.57 5.78 -8.23
CA ASP A 3 -24.89 5.59 -6.93
C ASP A 3 -24.64 4.12 -6.59
N ASP A 4 -25.55 3.21 -6.96
CA ASP A 4 -25.39 1.78 -6.72
C ASP A 4 -24.25 1.18 -7.54
N MET A 5 -24.09 1.63 -8.80
CA MET A 5 -22.99 1.20 -9.67
C MET A 5 -21.64 1.70 -9.14
N PHE A 6 -21.59 2.94 -8.65
CA PHE A 6 -20.39 3.52 -8.03
C PHE A 6 -19.98 2.73 -6.78
N GLN A 7 -20.92 2.46 -5.89
CA GLN A 7 -20.68 1.68 -4.67
C GLN A 7 -20.20 0.26 -4.98
N LEU A 8 -20.76 -0.38 -6.01
CA LEU A 8 -20.35 -1.71 -6.46
C LEU A 8 -18.88 -1.70 -6.93
N LYS A 9 -18.52 -0.77 -7.81
CA LYS A 9 -17.14 -0.64 -8.32
C LYS A 9 -16.13 -0.30 -7.24
N LEU A 10 -16.52 0.52 -6.27
CA LEU A 10 -15.68 0.83 -5.12
C LEU A 10 -15.41 -0.45 -4.30
N LYS A 11 -16.45 -1.25 -4.03
CA LYS A 11 -16.29 -2.51 -3.28
C LYS A 11 -15.39 -3.50 -4.01
N GLU A 12 -15.49 -3.61 -5.33
CA GLU A 12 -14.60 -4.46 -6.14
C GLU A 12 -13.13 -4.01 -6.05
N ALA A 13 -12.87 -2.71 -5.98
CA ALA A 13 -11.51 -2.16 -5.85
C ALA A 13 -10.96 -2.24 -4.41
N THR A 14 -11.82 -2.36 -3.39
CA THR A 14 -11.37 -2.52 -2.01
C THR A 14 -10.84 -3.93 -1.75
N TRP A 15 -9.83 -4.06 -0.89
CA TRP A 15 -9.21 -5.33 -0.45
C TRP A 15 -8.28 -6.03 -1.45
N ILE A 16 -7.94 -5.38 -2.56
CA ILE A 16 -6.85 -5.84 -3.43
C ILE A 16 -5.53 -5.26 -2.89
N PRO A 17 -4.50 -6.07 -2.63
CA PRO A 17 -3.22 -5.55 -2.19
C PRO A 17 -2.44 -4.95 -3.37
N HIS A 18 -1.77 -3.84 -3.11
CA HIS A 18 -0.98 -3.08 -4.08
C HIS A 18 0.32 -2.61 -3.42
N LEU A 19 1.40 -2.54 -4.20
CA LEU A 19 2.63 -1.86 -3.81
C LEU A 19 2.50 -0.36 -4.08
N PHE A 20 2.67 0.44 -3.04
CA PHE A 20 2.65 1.90 -3.16
C PHE A 20 4.01 2.50 -2.81
N ARG A 21 4.52 3.37 -3.69
CA ARG A 21 5.60 4.27 -3.31
C ARG A 21 4.98 5.47 -2.63
N VAL A 22 5.31 5.73 -1.37
CA VAL A 22 4.72 6.82 -0.59
C VAL A 22 5.74 7.89 -0.23
N SER A 23 5.28 9.14 -0.14
CA SER A 23 6.01 10.24 0.50
C SER A 23 5.25 10.71 1.73
N VAL A 24 5.98 10.97 2.81
CA VAL A 24 5.40 11.44 4.08
C VAL A 24 5.87 12.87 4.33
N VAL A 25 4.93 13.76 4.64
CA VAL A 25 5.20 15.17 4.98
C VAL A 25 4.35 15.56 6.19
N GLN A 26 4.91 16.34 7.11
CA GLN A 26 4.16 16.93 8.21
C GLN A 26 3.52 18.24 7.76
N ASN A 27 2.20 18.32 7.84
CA ASN A 27 1.43 19.53 7.58
C ASN A 27 0.91 20.10 8.90
N GLU A 28 0.90 21.42 9.03
CA GLU A 28 0.28 22.12 10.14
C GLU A 28 -0.87 22.98 9.61
N TYR A 29 -2.07 22.78 10.16
CA TYR A 29 -3.23 23.59 9.83
C TYR A 29 -4.03 23.88 11.10
N MET A 30 -4.38 25.15 11.33
CA MET A 30 -5.09 25.60 12.54
C MET A 30 -4.43 25.14 13.85
N GLY A 31 -3.09 25.10 13.89
CA GLY A 31 -2.32 24.67 15.06
C GLY A 31 -2.25 23.15 15.27
N GLU A 32 -2.92 22.35 14.45
CA GLU A 32 -2.78 20.89 14.48
C GLU A 32 -1.72 20.41 13.49
N LYS A 33 -0.73 19.67 13.99
CA LYS A 33 0.27 18.98 13.19
C LYS A 33 -0.21 17.59 12.83
N ARG A 34 -0.38 17.32 11.54
CA ARG A 34 -0.77 16.00 11.00
C ARG A 34 0.25 15.51 9.99
N GLN A 35 0.57 14.22 10.02
CA GLN A 35 1.36 13.59 8.97
C GLN A 35 0.46 13.27 7.80
N ARG A 36 0.82 13.75 6.61
CA ARG A 36 0.17 13.42 5.36
C ARG A 36 1.01 12.40 4.61
N ILE A 37 0.41 11.26 4.32
CA ILE A 37 0.99 10.23 3.44
C ILE A 37 0.41 10.46 2.05
N THR A 38 1.26 10.51 1.04
CA THR A 38 0.85 10.68 -0.37
C THR A 38 1.44 9.56 -1.20
N VAL A 39 0.58 8.85 -1.92
CA VAL A 39 1.00 7.85 -2.92
C VAL A 39 1.59 8.57 -4.13
N ARG A 40 2.80 8.20 -4.52
CA ARG A 40 3.54 8.72 -5.68
C ARG A 40 3.47 7.79 -6.88
N SER A 41 3.37 6.49 -6.66
CA SER A 41 3.15 5.48 -7.69
C SER A 41 2.50 4.24 -7.10
N GLU A 42 1.82 3.47 -7.95
CA GLU A 42 1.15 2.21 -7.64
C GLU A 42 1.71 1.12 -8.57
N SER A 43 1.80 -0.10 -8.04
CA SER A 43 2.18 -1.31 -8.78
C SER A 43 1.42 -2.52 -8.22
N PRO A 44 1.04 -3.50 -9.05
CA PRO A 44 0.51 -4.77 -8.57
C PRO A 44 1.57 -5.54 -7.78
N VAL A 45 1.11 -6.40 -6.87
CA VAL A 45 1.96 -7.27 -6.05
C VAL A 45 2.41 -8.48 -6.87
N ASP A 46 3.71 -8.74 -6.93
CA ASP A 46 4.28 -9.99 -7.44
C ASP A 46 4.59 -10.94 -6.27
N TYR A 47 3.60 -11.76 -5.94
CA TYR A 47 3.70 -12.72 -4.84
C TYR A 47 4.83 -13.74 -5.01
N ALA A 48 5.18 -14.10 -6.25
CA ALA A 48 6.23 -15.08 -6.51
C ALA A 48 7.60 -14.48 -6.20
N ALA A 49 7.83 -13.23 -6.60
CA ALA A 49 9.03 -12.49 -6.27
C ALA A 49 9.13 -12.20 -4.76
N GLU A 50 8.04 -11.77 -4.12
CA GLU A 50 8.01 -11.50 -2.68
C GLU A 50 8.27 -12.75 -1.83
N ALA A 51 7.66 -13.89 -2.18
CA ALA A 51 7.86 -15.13 -1.46
C ALA A 51 9.31 -15.63 -1.55
N ARG A 52 9.93 -15.52 -2.74
CA ARG A 52 11.36 -15.86 -2.91
C ARG A 52 12.25 -14.97 -2.06
N TYR A 53 12.02 -13.66 -2.12
CA TYR A 53 12.77 -12.70 -1.30
C TYR A 53 12.63 -13.01 0.20
N GLN A 54 11.42 -13.29 0.69
CA GLN A 54 11.20 -13.65 2.09
C GLN A 54 11.93 -14.92 2.49
N LEU A 55 11.91 -15.96 1.66
CA LEU A 55 12.64 -17.21 1.92
C LEU A 55 14.15 -17.00 1.97
N GLU A 56 14.69 -16.15 1.10
CA GLU A 56 16.11 -15.78 1.12
C GLU A 56 16.49 -15.04 2.40
N GLU A 57 15.67 -14.08 2.85
CA GLU A 57 15.92 -13.35 4.09
C GLU A 57 15.83 -14.26 5.33
N ILE A 58 14.86 -15.19 5.36
CA ILE A 58 14.76 -16.18 6.44
C ILE A 58 16.00 -17.09 6.45
N ALA A 59 16.46 -17.55 5.29
CA ALA A 59 17.65 -18.39 5.19
C ALA A 59 18.91 -17.67 5.70
N LYS A 60 19.06 -16.36 5.45
CA LYS A 60 20.16 -15.56 5.99
C LYS A 60 20.12 -15.50 7.52
N LEU A 61 18.92 -15.27 8.09
CA LEU A 61 18.73 -15.19 9.54
C LEU A 61 18.98 -16.52 10.27
N THR A 62 18.66 -17.66 9.65
CA THR A 62 18.88 -18.99 10.26
C THR A 62 20.29 -19.54 10.06
N SER A 63 21.06 -18.94 9.16
CA SER A 63 22.48 -19.26 8.93
C SER A 63 23.46 -18.50 9.83
N SER A 64 22.97 -17.57 10.65
CA SER A 64 23.73 -16.83 11.69
C SER A 64 23.59 -17.50 13.05
#